data_AF-A0A9J6HAR2-F1
#
_entry.id   AF-A0A9J6HAR2-F1
#
_cell.length_a   1.000
_cell.length_b   1.000
_cell.length_c   1.000
_cell.angle_alpha   90.00
_cell.angle_beta   90.00
_cell.angle_gamma   90.00
#
_symmetry.space_group_name_H-M   'P 1'
#
loop_
_entity.id
_entity.type
_entity.pdbx_description
1 polymer ?
#
loop_
_entity_poly.entity_id
_entity_poly.type
_entity_poly.pdbx_seq_one_letter_code
_entity_poly.pdbx_strand_id
1 'polypeptide(L)'
;MVVDISILSDVFLSLACSECLKTPLKLEERSKRGICSTCAVVCTDCGFELVFDTSRRVADANENIVRPIYAMRQLGKCRAGAETFSKAKNMPAPPCHSAYDNISSRRSPAAREVASKSIIDAAAEVRSVAGSAA
;
A
#
# COMPACT_ATOMS: atom_id res chain seq x y z
N MET A 1 7.46 4.19 -9.35
CA MET A 1 6.23 3.71 -8.68
C MET A 1 6.38 2.23 -8.34
N VAL A 2 5.57 1.70 -7.42
CA VAL A 2 5.45 0.24 -7.22
C VAL A 2 4.13 -0.21 -7.82
N VAL A 3 4.17 -1.24 -8.68
CA VAL A 3 3.01 -1.77 -9.40
C VAL A 3 2.74 -3.22 -8.97
N ASP A 4 1.49 -3.52 -8.67
CA ASP A 4 1.00 -4.88 -8.49
C ASP A 4 1.13 -5.63 -9.83
N ILE A 5 1.83 -6.76 -9.82
CA ILE A 5 2.10 -7.54 -11.02
C ILE A 5 0.82 -8.06 -11.68
N SER A 6 -0.23 -8.33 -10.89
CA SER A 6 -1.51 -8.80 -11.40
C SER A 6 -2.20 -7.70 -12.19
N ILE A 7 -2.20 -6.46 -11.65
CA ILE A 7 -2.75 -5.29 -12.35
C ILE A 7 -1.96 -5.01 -13.62
N LEU A 8 -0.62 -5.09 -13.54
CA LEU A 8 0.22 -4.89 -14.72
C LEU A 8 -0.05 -5.96 -15.79
N SER A 9 -0.24 -7.21 -15.37
CA SER A 9 -0.62 -8.32 -16.25
C SER A 9 -1.97 -8.06 -16.93
N ASP A 10 -2.98 -7.63 -16.16
CA ASP A 10 -4.33 -7.31 -16.68
C ASP A 10 -4.26 -6.19 -17.73
N VAL A 11 -3.43 -5.19 -17.48
CA VAL A 11 -3.18 -4.11 -18.44
C VAL A 11 -2.48 -4.63 -19.70
N PHE A 12 -1.48 -5.51 -19.55
CA PHE A 12 -0.78 -6.10 -20.69
C PHE A 12 -1.62 -7.09 -21.49
N LEU A 13 -2.72 -7.65 -20.96
CA LEU A 13 -3.67 -8.39 -21.78
C LEU A 13 -4.27 -7.52 -22.91
N SER A 14 -4.26 -6.20 -22.73
CA SER A 14 -4.60 -5.23 -23.76
C SER A 14 -3.40 -4.95 -24.67
N LEU A 15 -2.80 -5.96 -25.31
CA LEU A 15 -1.65 -5.81 -26.23
C LEU A 15 -1.97 -4.93 -27.47
N ALA A 16 -3.25 -4.75 -27.75
CA ALA A 16 -3.76 -3.86 -28.79
C ALA A 16 -4.90 -3.02 -28.22
N CYS A 17 -5.15 -1.86 -28.82
CA CYS A 17 -6.31 -1.04 -28.49
C CYS A 17 -7.60 -1.84 -28.69
N SER A 18 -8.47 -1.88 -27.69
CA SER A 18 -9.74 -2.62 -27.76
C SER A 18 -10.71 -2.05 -28.81
N GLU A 19 -10.54 -0.77 -29.18
CA GLU A 19 -11.42 -0.08 -30.13
C GLU A 19 -10.93 -0.23 -31.58
N CYS A 20 -9.67 0.11 -31.84
CA CYS A 20 -9.13 0.16 -33.21
C CYS A 20 -8.19 -1.00 -33.54
N LEU A 21 -7.89 -1.88 -32.58
CA LEU A 21 -6.99 -3.04 -32.68
C LEU A 21 -5.56 -2.70 -33.12
N LYS A 22 -5.18 -1.41 -33.10
CA LYS A 22 -3.82 -0.95 -33.39
C LYS A 22 -2.96 -1.05 -32.13
N THR A 23 -1.66 -1.23 -32.35
CA THR A 23 -0.65 -1.51 -31.32
C THR A 23 0.01 -0.30 -30.64
N PRO A 24 -0.07 0.97 -31.09
CA PRO A 24 0.59 2.04 -30.35
C PRO A 24 -0.25 2.43 -29.12
N LEU A 25 -0.09 1.64 -28.07
CA LEU A 25 -0.56 1.94 -26.72
C LEU A 25 0.58 2.59 -25.94
N LYS A 26 0.29 3.72 -25.31
CA LYS A 26 1.23 4.45 -24.47
C LYS A 26 0.79 4.34 -23.02
N LEU A 27 1.72 3.98 -22.14
CA LEU A 27 1.51 4.05 -20.70
C LEU A 27 1.90 5.44 -20.20
N GLU A 28 0.96 6.13 -19.55
CA GLU A 28 1.16 7.47 -18.99
C GLU A 28 0.92 7.46 -17.47
N GLU A 29 1.88 7.97 -16.69
CA GLU A 29 1.68 8.24 -15.27
C GLU A 29 0.94 9.58 -15.11
N ARG A 30 -0.30 9.55 -14.60
CA ARG A 30 -1.17 10.72 -14.47
C ARG A 30 -1.01 11.42 -13.12
N SER A 31 -0.87 10.65 -12.06
CA SER A 31 -0.69 11.20 -10.72
C SER A 31 0.13 10.29 -9.84
N LYS A 32 0.82 10.87 -8.85
CA LYS A 32 1.69 10.15 -7.91
C LYS A 32 1.29 10.47 -6.48
N ARG A 33 1.09 9.42 -5.68
CA ARG A 33 0.68 9.47 -4.27
C ARG A 33 1.70 8.68 -3.43
N GLY A 34 2.95 9.14 -3.45
CA GLY A 34 4.08 8.45 -2.83
C GLY A 34 4.52 7.24 -3.65
N ILE A 35 4.31 6.04 -3.09
CA ILE A 35 4.65 4.76 -3.71
C ILE A 35 3.62 4.32 -4.77
N CYS A 36 2.36 4.74 -4.62
CA CYS A 36 1.29 4.48 -5.57
C CYS A 36 1.22 5.56 -6.64
N SER A 37 0.83 5.16 -7.84
CA SER A 37 0.49 6.09 -8.92
C SER A 37 -0.84 5.72 -9.55
N THR A 38 -1.47 6.70 -10.21
CA THR A 38 -2.56 6.47 -11.15
C THR A 38 -1.97 6.60 -12.54
N CYS A 39 -2.21 5.59 -13.36
CA CYS A 39 -1.70 5.47 -14.72
C CYS A 39 -2.86 5.36 -15.70
N ALA A 40 -2.57 5.63 -16.96
CA ALA A 40 -3.48 5.42 -18.08
C ALA A 40 -2.77 4.71 -19.22
N VAL A 41 -3.41 3.70 -19.81
CA VAL A 41 -3.03 3.21 -21.14
C VAL A 41 -3.86 3.97 -22.16
N VAL A 42 -3.19 4.66 -23.08
CA VAL A 42 -3.81 5.52 -24.10
C VAL A 42 -3.45 5.02 -25.48
N CYS A 43 -4.44 4.85 -26.35
CA CYS A 43 -4.21 4.61 -27.78
C CYS A 43 -3.92 5.92 -28.50
N THR A 44 -2.79 6.00 -29.20
CA THR A 44 -2.39 7.22 -29.92
C THR A 44 -3.25 7.51 -31.14
N ASP A 45 -3.98 6.52 -31.65
CA ASP A 45 -4.66 6.61 -32.95
C ASP A 45 -6.14 6.95 -32.83
N CYS A 46 -6.83 6.43 -31.80
CA CYS A 46 -8.27 6.64 -31.61
C CYS A 46 -8.63 7.27 -30.27
N GLY A 47 -7.65 7.54 -29.40
CA GLY A 47 -7.87 8.20 -28.10
C GLY A 47 -8.53 7.31 -27.04
N PHE A 48 -8.64 6.00 -27.26
CA PHE A 48 -9.05 5.06 -26.21
C PHE A 48 -8.17 5.22 -24.98
N GLU A 49 -8.78 5.20 -23.79
CA GLU A 49 -8.08 5.32 -22.52
C GLU A 49 -8.59 4.30 -21.49
N LEU A 50 -7.65 3.59 -20.86
CA LEU A 50 -7.89 2.75 -19.69
C LEU A 50 -7.11 3.28 -18.50
N VAL A 51 -7.80 3.85 -17.52
CA VAL A 51 -7.21 4.40 -16.30
C VAL A 51 -7.17 3.33 -15.21
N PHE A 52 -6.03 3.19 -14.53
CA PHE A 52 -5.85 2.24 -13.44
C PHE A 52 -4.89 2.77 -12.37
N ASP A 53 -5.04 2.27 -11.14
CA ASP A 53 -4.08 2.53 -10.06
C ASP A 53 -3.02 1.41 -10.02
N THR A 54 -1.80 1.75 -9.62
CA THR A 54 -0.70 0.77 -9.58
C THR A 54 -0.84 -0.28 -8.47
N SER A 55 -1.84 -0.17 -7.59
CA SER A 55 -2.24 -1.27 -6.71
C SER A 55 -3.71 -1.17 -6.37
N ARG A 56 -4.28 -2.29 -5.92
CA ARG A 56 -5.68 -2.39 -5.53
C ARG A 56 -6.01 -1.38 -4.44
N ARG A 57 -7.20 -0.78 -4.53
CA ARG A 57 -7.75 0.05 -3.46
C ARG A 57 -8.37 -0.82 -2.37
N VAL A 58 -7.94 -0.63 -1.13
CA VAL A 58 -8.49 -1.29 0.06
C VAL A 58 -9.09 -0.22 0.96
N ALA A 59 -10.42 -0.20 0.98
CA ALA A 59 -11.23 0.85 1.61
C ALA A 59 -10.82 2.25 1.14
N ASP A 60 -10.05 2.97 1.95
CA ASP A 60 -9.71 4.38 1.76
C ASP A 60 -8.36 4.63 1.06
N ALA A 61 -7.52 3.61 0.89
CA ALA A 61 -6.16 3.77 0.37
C ALA A 61 -5.71 2.58 -0.48
N ASN A 62 -4.62 2.73 -1.23
CA ASN A 62 -4.06 1.68 -2.08
C ASN A 62 -3.18 0.71 -1.27
N GLU A 63 -3.18 -0.58 -1.59
CA GLU A 63 -2.46 -1.62 -0.82
C GLU A 63 -0.97 -1.35 -0.70
N ASN A 64 -0.34 -0.89 -1.78
CA ASN A 64 1.09 -0.54 -1.79
C ASN A 64 1.43 0.68 -0.92
N ILE A 65 0.44 1.44 -0.46
CA ILE A 65 0.60 2.49 0.56
C ILE A 65 0.35 1.91 1.95
N VAL A 66 -0.74 1.15 2.10
CA VAL A 66 -1.19 0.63 3.40
C VAL A 66 -0.20 -0.35 4.01
N ARG A 67 0.29 -1.31 3.22
CA ARG A 67 1.16 -2.39 3.71
C ARG A 67 2.49 -1.86 4.25
N PRO A 68 3.22 -0.96 3.56
CA PRO A 68 4.43 -0.36 4.13
C PRO A 68 4.17 0.44 5.41
N ILE A 69 3.08 1.21 5.49
CA ILE A 69 2.75 1.99 6.70
C ILE A 69 2.50 1.04 7.88
N TYR A 70 1.72 -0.02 7.65
CA TYR A 70 1.48 -1.04 8.66
C TYR A 70 2.78 -1.71 9.11
N ALA A 71 3.63 -2.14 8.17
CA ALA A 71 4.92 -2.75 8.46
C ALA A 71 5.82 -1.83 9.30
N MET A 72 5.93 -0.55 8.94
CA MET A 72 6.73 0.41 9.70
C MET A 72 6.23 0.55 11.14
N ARG A 73 4.90 0.56 11.36
CA ARG A 73 4.35 0.59 12.72
C ARG A 73 4.67 -0.65 13.53
N GLN A 74 4.60 -1.84 12.91
CA GLN A 74 4.99 -3.09 13.57
C GLN A 74 6.47 -3.08 13.99
N LEU A 75 7.31 -2.38 13.22
CA LEU A 75 8.72 -2.17 13.54
C LEU A 75 8.97 -1.02 14.54
N GLY A 76 7.91 -0.39 15.08
CA GLY A 76 8.04 0.81 15.93
C GLY A 76 8.64 2.01 15.19
N LYS A 77 8.53 2.05 13.86
CA LYS A 77 9.03 3.13 13.01
C LYS A 77 7.88 3.98 12.46
N CYS A 78 8.13 5.28 12.38
CA CYS A 78 7.24 6.23 11.73
C CYS A 78 7.64 6.44 10.26
N ARG A 79 7.05 7.45 9.62
CA ARG A 79 7.38 7.87 8.26
C ARG A 79 8.88 8.05 8.03
N ALA A 80 9.63 8.56 9.01
CA ALA A 80 11.08 8.70 8.90
C ALA A 80 11.79 7.35 8.64
N GLY A 81 11.33 6.27 9.28
CA GLY A 81 11.84 4.93 8.99
C GLY A 81 11.47 4.46 7.58
N ALA A 82 10.26 4.78 7.11
CA ALA A 82 9.84 4.52 5.74
C ALA A 82 10.69 5.28 4.71
N GLU A 83 11.06 6.52 4.99
CA GLU A 83 11.95 7.32 4.14
C GLU A 83 13.36 6.74 4.07
N THR A 84 13.95 6.40 5.22
CA THR A 84 15.27 5.75 5.28
C THR A 84 15.26 4.44 4.50
N PHE A 85 14.24 3.60 4.71
CA PHE A 85 14.08 2.35 3.97
C PHE A 85 13.96 2.59 2.46
N SER A 86 13.12 3.55 2.05
CA SER A 86 12.90 3.84 0.64
C SER A 86 14.18 4.33 -0.04
N LYS A 87 14.93 5.24 0.61
CA LYS A 87 16.23 5.70 0.13
C LYS A 87 17.24 4.57 0.02
N ALA A 88 17.34 3.74 1.06
CA ALA A 88 18.29 2.62 1.11
C ALA A 88 18.02 1.55 0.05
N LYS A 89 16.76 1.42 -0.42
CA LYS A 89 16.35 0.43 -1.41
C LYS A 89 16.10 1.01 -2.80
N ASN A 90 16.48 2.28 -3.04
CA ASN A 90 16.19 2.98 -4.30
C ASN A 90 14.69 2.88 -4.69
N MET A 91 13.81 2.97 -3.71
CA MET A 91 12.36 2.91 -3.89
C MET A 91 11.76 4.32 -3.97
N PRO A 92 10.57 4.46 -4.57
CA PRO A 92 9.81 5.71 -4.50
C PRO A 92 9.59 6.15 -3.06
N ALA A 93 9.58 7.46 -2.83
CA ALA A 93 9.31 8.03 -1.51
C ALA A 93 7.94 7.56 -0.96
N PRO A 94 7.82 7.36 0.36
CA PRO A 94 6.53 7.08 0.98
C PRO A 94 5.57 8.26 0.79
N PRO A 95 4.27 8.10 1.12
CA PRO A 95 3.32 9.21 1.08
C PRO A 95 3.82 10.44 1.85
N CYS A 96 3.29 11.62 1.50
CA CYS A 96 3.55 12.85 2.23
C CYS A 96 3.13 12.73 3.70
N HIS A 97 3.63 13.62 4.56
CA HIS A 97 3.45 13.54 6.00
C HIS A 97 1.98 13.43 6.42
N SER A 98 1.13 14.32 5.91
CA SER A 98 -0.32 14.33 6.22
C SER A 98 -1.03 13.06 5.76
N ALA A 99 -0.72 12.55 4.58
CA ALA A 99 -1.31 11.31 4.07
C ALA A 99 -0.86 10.10 4.90
N TYR A 100 0.44 10.02 5.23
CA TYR A 100 0.98 8.96 6.08
C TYR A 100 0.31 8.95 7.44
N ASP A 101 0.25 10.11 8.10
CA ASP A 101 -0.32 10.24 9.44
C ASP A 101 -1.82 9.96 9.47
N ASN A 102 -2.57 10.35 8.43
CA ASN A 102 -3.99 10.03 8.33
C ASN A 102 -4.21 8.51 8.21
N ILE A 103 -3.49 7.87 7.29
CA ILE A 103 -3.60 6.41 7.07
C ILE A 103 -3.14 5.64 8.31
N SER A 104 -2.08 6.12 8.96
CA SER A 104 -1.60 5.60 10.24
C SER A 104 -2.66 5.81 11.33
N SER A 105 -3.11 7.03 11.59
CA SER A 105 -4.02 7.35 12.69
C SER A 105 -5.31 6.52 12.65
N ARG A 106 -5.89 6.31 11.47
CA ARG A 106 -7.08 5.48 11.25
C ARG A 106 -6.91 4.01 11.65
N ARG A 107 -5.68 3.49 11.64
CA ARG A 107 -5.35 2.09 12.01
C ARG A 107 -4.96 1.94 13.48
N SER A 108 -4.75 3.06 14.19
CA SER A 108 -4.32 3.05 15.59
C SER A 108 -5.31 2.41 16.56
N PRO A 109 -6.64 2.60 16.41
CA PRO A 109 -7.61 1.99 17.31
C PRO A 109 -7.52 0.46 17.34
N ALA A 110 -7.53 -0.19 16.17
CA ALA A 110 -7.40 -1.63 16.07
C ALA A 110 -6.06 -2.13 16.66
N ALA A 111 -4.96 -1.42 16.41
CA ALA A 111 -3.67 -1.76 16.99
C ALA A 111 -3.67 -1.64 18.53
N ARG A 112 -4.32 -0.62 19.09
CA ARG A 112 -4.46 -0.44 20.54
C ARG A 112 -5.33 -1.54 21.16
N GLU A 113 -6.45 -1.87 20.53
CA GLU A 113 -7.34 -2.94 21.00
C GLU A 113 -6.60 -4.28 21.10
N VAL A 114 -5.87 -4.66 20.05
CA VAL A 114 -5.05 -5.88 20.04
C VAL A 114 -3.99 -5.82 21.13
N ALA A 115 -3.25 -4.71 21.25
CA ALA A 115 -2.23 -4.56 22.27
C ALA A 115 -2.79 -4.67 23.70
N SER A 116 -3.93 -4.02 23.98
CA SER A 116 -4.60 -4.11 25.27
C SER A 116 -5.03 -5.53 25.59
N LYS A 117 -5.61 -6.24 24.62
CA LYS A 117 -6.01 -7.64 24.79
C LYS A 117 -4.79 -8.55 25.03
N SER A 118 -3.73 -8.41 24.24
CA SER A 118 -2.49 -9.16 24.43
C SER A 118 -1.89 -8.98 25.83
N ILE A 119 -1.92 -7.76 26.38
CA ILE A 119 -1.41 -7.49 27.73
C ILE A 119 -2.29 -8.18 28.79
N ILE A 120 -3.61 -8.14 28.64
CA ILE A 120 -4.55 -8.78 29.57
C ILE A 120 -4.37 -10.31 29.54
N ASP A 121 -4.28 -10.89 28.35
CA ASP A 121 -4.11 -12.34 28.16
C ASP A 121 -2.76 -12.80 28.74
N ALA A 122 -1.68 -12.09 28.47
CA ALA A 122 -0.36 -12.38 29.04
C ALA A 122 -0.36 -12.27 30.57
N ALA A 123 -1.04 -11.27 31.14
CA ALA A 123 -1.16 -11.13 32.59
C ALA A 123 -1.98 -12.29 33.21
N ALA A 124 -2.98 -12.81 32.49
CA ALA A 124 -3.75 -13.97 32.94
C ALA A 124 -2.90 -15.25 32.94
N GLU A 125 -2.08 -15.45 31.90
CA GLU A 125 -1.14 -16.57 31.80
C GLU A 125 -0.10 -16.57 32.93
N VAL A 126 0.50 -15.41 33.24
CA VAL A 126 1.46 -15.31 34.34
C VAL A 126 0.83 -15.69 35.67
N ARG A 127 -0.44 -15.29 35.91
CA ARG A 127 -1.16 -15.63 37.14
C ARG A 127 -1.48 -17.13 37.23
N SER A 128 -1.86 -17.78 36.14
CA SER A 128 -2.14 -19.22 36.16
C SER A 128 -0.89 -20.04 36.43
N VAL A 129 0.25 -19.68 35.81
CA VAL A 129 1.53 -20.36 36.06
C VAL A 129 2.02 -20.12 37.49
N ALA A 130 1.98 -18.88 37.98
CA ALA A 130 2.40 -18.56 39.35
C ALA A 130 1.51 -19.21 40.42
N GLY A 131 0.20 -19.33 40.16
CA GLY A 131 -0.75 -20.01 41.04
C GLY A 131 -0.69 -21.53 41.00
N SER A 132 -0.08 -22.13 39.96
CA SER A 132 0.12 -23.58 39.84
C SER A 132 1.44 -24.07 40.46
N ALA A 133 2.29 -23.13 40.89
CA ALA A 133 3.58 -23.40 41.52
C ALA A 133 3.55 -23.23 43.06
N ALA A 134 2.37 -22.99 43.63
CA ALA A 134 2.08 -22.93 45.07
C ALA A 134 1.22 -24.13 45.49
#